data_AF-K0IHK9-F1
#
_entry.id   AF-K0IHK9-F1
#
_cell.length_a   1.000
_cell.length_b   1.000
_cell.length_c   1.000
_cell.angle_alpha   90.00
_cell.angle_beta   90.00
_cell.angle_gamma   90.00
#
_symmetry.space_group_name_H-M   'P 1'
#
loop_
_entity.id
_entity.type
_entity.pdbx_description
1 polymer ?
#
loop_
_entity_poly.entity_id
_entity_poly.type
_entity_poly.pdbx_seq_one_letter_code
_entity_poly.pdbx_strand_id
1 'polypeptide(L)'
;MATVTVSTPPAAMPAPTQTEIDAVSATSMETTSTPQRAITSQKKVKKVRTGGRLDGVRRNYRSVGGKTFDDTNAVKEHILQLIETKPRTPRELCKLTGYSRMNINRYTSKLAKEGKIEKDGHMWKKKNLTAAQVAQVLVENLSEEEFGQLPILKPWIEKLGDNPSRGERREFSCFRNICLGIYLPGFKCNPENWQYKETTREFAEKYKAATGRKKPPYGVRQSIRTFLGVCLGIPLRENPFLIQIGIDGEKENIGAHGDIKISEEDGELDKAIEYCKSLPEPLNLQMLALLAFNMEAMPRSERGMLIEVEDVSFEDQVIEQAWLKNYAKPVRDPDQLQMLHALALALPDGVVRFERVTRRIAVVKHLETKTGDEWETYIITPALVQAAETWIEQRRNAPGVSWIDSEGNRHEGYRYVFYDGHDINPDETQEGGILEQVNAQYNFRENLRALYRHLGKTDAYMFKQPLYTLRHCGAQLMLERSDYDYDYVAEHGWNDTATLRTWYGHRGKASLKDKLLHR
;
A
#
# COMPACT_ATOMS: atom_id res chain seq x y z
N MET A 1 1.86 -5.80 60.53
CA MET A 1 3.06 -6.28 59.81
C MET A 1 2.59 -7.23 58.74
N ALA A 2 2.54 -6.78 57.48
CA ALA A 2 2.10 -7.58 56.35
C ALA A 2 3.34 -8.07 55.59
N THR A 3 3.46 -9.37 55.44
CA THR A 3 4.58 -10.05 54.79
C THR A 3 4.44 -9.90 53.28
N VAL A 4 5.41 -9.24 52.65
CA VAL A 4 5.51 -9.13 51.18
C VAL A 4 6.33 -10.31 50.68
N THR A 5 5.71 -11.19 49.89
CA THR A 5 6.38 -12.24 49.15
C THR A 5 6.95 -11.67 47.86
N VAL A 6 8.27 -11.73 47.72
CA VAL A 6 9.00 -11.35 46.50
C VAL A 6 8.95 -12.54 45.54
N SER A 7 8.37 -12.34 44.36
CA SER A 7 8.38 -13.32 43.26
C SER A 7 9.72 -13.28 42.55
N THR A 8 10.38 -14.42 42.45
CA THR A 8 11.59 -14.63 41.65
C THR A 8 11.28 -14.45 40.15
N PRO A 9 12.17 -13.83 39.35
CA PRO A 9 11.98 -13.70 37.92
C PRO A 9 12.15 -15.06 37.21
N PRO A 10 11.46 -15.27 36.07
CA PRO A 10 11.57 -16.51 35.30
C PRO A 10 12.98 -16.67 34.71
N ALA A 11 13.45 -17.92 34.67
CA ALA A 11 14.75 -18.28 34.11
C ALA A 11 14.85 -17.87 32.63
N ALA A 12 16.03 -17.36 32.23
CA ALA A 12 16.34 -17.03 30.85
C ALA A 12 16.17 -18.26 29.95
N MET A 13 15.54 -18.07 28.79
CA MET A 13 15.44 -19.13 27.79
C MET A 13 16.83 -19.47 27.23
N PRO A 14 17.09 -20.76 26.92
CA PRO A 14 18.35 -21.17 26.33
C PRO A 14 18.53 -20.54 24.93
N ALA A 15 19.79 -20.25 24.58
CA ALA A 15 20.16 -19.81 23.24
C ALA A 15 19.75 -20.86 22.18
N PRO A 16 19.36 -20.42 20.96
CA PRO A 16 18.99 -21.34 19.89
C PRO A 16 20.16 -22.26 19.54
N THR A 17 19.82 -23.50 19.19
CA THR A 17 20.82 -24.52 18.86
C THR A 17 21.33 -24.31 17.43
N GLN A 18 22.59 -24.70 17.16
CA GLN A 18 23.20 -24.59 15.81
C GLN A 18 22.31 -25.22 14.72
N THR A 19 21.58 -26.28 15.06
CA THR A 19 20.62 -26.97 14.18
C THR A 19 19.45 -26.07 13.73
N GLU A 20 19.01 -25.11 14.54
CA GLU A 20 17.96 -24.15 14.18
C GLU A 20 18.50 -23.04 13.27
N ILE A 21 19.79 -22.71 13.37
CA ILE A 21 20.48 -21.75 12.51
C ILE A 21 20.72 -22.36 11.11
N ASP A 22 21.08 -23.64 11.06
CA ASP A 22 21.36 -24.35 9.82
C ASP A 22 20.08 -24.64 9.00
N ALA A 23 18.92 -24.80 9.65
CA ALA A 23 17.63 -25.02 8.99
C ALA A 23 17.13 -23.79 8.19
N VAL A 24 17.56 -22.58 8.57
CA VAL A 24 17.24 -21.34 7.82
C VAL A 24 18.14 -21.18 6.60
N SER A 25 19.38 -21.68 6.65
CA SER A 25 20.35 -21.58 5.56
C SER A 25 20.08 -22.56 4.41
N ALA A 26 19.49 -23.73 4.69
CA ALA A 26 19.29 -24.80 3.71
C ALA A 26 18.18 -24.54 2.66
N THR A 27 17.36 -23.49 2.81
CA THR A 27 16.24 -23.21 1.88
C THR A 27 16.64 -22.26 0.72
N SER A 28 17.91 -21.84 0.65
CA SER A 28 18.34 -20.69 -0.17
C SER A 28 19.35 -20.99 -1.27
N MET A 29 19.57 -22.25 -1.65
CA MET A 29 20.55 -22.58 -2.71
C MET A 29 20.08 -23.70 -3.64
N GLU A 30 19.22 -23.35 -4.60
CA GLU A 30 19.19 -23.97 -5.93
C GLU A 30 18.83 -22.89 -6.97
N THR A 31 19.82 -22.11 -7.40
CA THR A 31 19.72 -21.34 -8.65
C THR A 31 20.74 -21.90 -9.64
N THR A 32 20.24 -22.79 -10.51
CA THR A 32 21.02 -23.25 -11.67
C THR A 32 21.00 -22.16 -12.74
N SER A 33 22.17 -21.57 -12.98
CA SER A 33 22.43 -20.63 -14.07
C SER A 33 22.18 -21.30 -15.43
N THR A 34 21.21 -20.79 -16.19
CA THR A 34 21.02 -21.16 -17.60
C THR A 34 21.58 -20.05 -18.49
N PRO A 35 22.43 -20.35 -19.49
CA PRO A 35 23.06 -19.31 -20.32
C PRO A 35 22.07 -18.70 -21.32
N GLN A 36 22.10 -17.37 -21.42
CA GLN A 36 21.34 -16.56 -22.37
C GLN A 36 21.68 -16.94 -23.82
N ARG A 37 20.68 -17.44 -24.56
CA ARG A 37 20.71 -17.50 -26.02
C ARG A 37 20.08 -16.25 -26.61
N ALA A 38 20.84 -15.57 -27.46
CA ALA A 38 20.37 -14.50 -28.33
C ALA A 38 19.19 -14.98 -29.21
N ILE A 39 18.08 -14.24 -29.19
CA ILE A 39 16.97 -14.42 -30.12
C ILE A 39 16.83 -13.15 -30.96
N THR A 40 17.47 -13.16 -32.12
CA THR A 40 17.04 -12.41 -33.30
C THR A 40 16.10 -13.30 -34.12
N SER A 41 14.82 -12.94 -34.22
CA SER A 41 14.04 -13.05 -35.46
C SER A 41 12.61 -12.52 -35.26
N GLN A 42 12.34 -11.38 -35.88
CA GLN A 42 10.98 -10.90 -36.09
C GLN A 42 10.27 -11.84 -37.08
N LYS A 43 9.37 -12.69 -36.59
CA LYS A 43 8.34 -13.33 -37.41
C LYS A 43 7.02 -12.59 -37.22
N LYS A 44 6.54 -11.95 -38.30
CA LYS A 44 5.19 -11.38 -38.42
C LYS A 44 4.13 -12.44 -38.06
N VAL A 45 3.53 -12.30 -36.88
CA VAL A 45 2.35 -13.08 -36.48
C VAL A 45 1.10 -12.41 -37.09
N LYS A 46 0.45 -13.12 -38.02
CA LYS A 46 -0.89 -12.77 -38.51
C LYS A 46 -1.88 -12.86 -37.35
N LYS A 47 -2.59 -11.75 -37.08
CA LYS A 47 -3.73 -11.68 -36.15
C LYS A 47 -4.78 -12.75 -36.52
N VAL A 48 -4.86 -13.83 -35.73
CA VAL A 48 -5.96 -14.79 -35.77
C VAL A 48 -7.04 -14.25 -34.83
N ARG A 49 -8.19 -13.85 -35.38
CA ARG A 49 -9.40 -13.52 -34.62
C ARG A 49 -9.99 -14.82 -34.06
N THR A 50 -9.85 -15.04 -32.76
CA THR A 50 -10.55 -16.10 -32.02
C THR A 50 -11.97 -15.63 -31.68
N GLY A 51 -12.89 -15.82 -32.63
CA GLY A 51 -14.32 -15.88 -32.32
C GLY A 51 -14.67 -17.32 -31.94
N GLY A 52 -15.01 -17.56 -30.67
CA GLY A 52 -15.53 -18.84 -30.20
C GLY A 52 -16.77 -19.22 -30.99
N ARG A 53 -16.65 -20.31 -31.75
CA ARG A 53 -17.71 -20.86 -32.61
C ARG A 53 -18.29 -22.05 -31.84
N LEU A 54 -19.58 -21.97 -31.48
CA LEU A 54 -20.31 -23.12 -30.97
C LEU A 54 -20.35 -24.19 -32.07
N ASP A 55 -19.65 -25.30 -31.84
CA ASP A 55 -19.79 -26.51 -32.64
C ASP A 55 -21.19 -27.08 -32.43
N GLY A 56 -21.96 -27.20 -33.51
CA GLY A 56 -23.26 -27.87 -33.47
C GLY A 56 -24.30 -27.43 -34.52
N VAL A 57 -24.18 -26.25 -35.14
CA VAL A 57 -25.14 -25.81 -36.17
C VAL A 57 -24.44 -25.63 -37.51
N ARG A 58 -24.46 -26.68 -38.33
CA ARG A 58 -24.00 -26.63 -39.73
C ARG A 58 -24.83 -25.60 -40.51
N ARG A 59 -24.17 -24.56 -41.05
CA ARG A 59 -24.76 -23.69 -42.09
C ARG A 59 -24.74 -24.42 -43.44
N ASN A 60 -25.83 -25.06 -43.80
CA ASN A 60 -26.12 -25.40 -45.19
C ASN A 60 -26.94 -24.27 -45.81
N TYR A 61 -26.27 -23.32 -46.46
CA TYR A 61 -26.89 -22.43 -47.43
C TYR A 61 -26.59 -22.97 -48.83
N ARG A 62 -27.46 -23.87 -49.32
CA ARG A 62 -27.68 -24.06 -50.76
C ARG A 62 -29.14 -23.78 -51.03
N SER A 63 -29.40 -22.66 -51.69
CA SER A 63 -30.71 -22.31 -52.23
C SER A 63 -31.00 -23.19 -53.44
N VAL A 64 -31.85 -24.19 -53.27
CA VAL A 64 -32.59 -24.82 -54.37
C VAL A 64 -34.07 -24.77 -53.93
N GLY A 65 -34.85 -23.90 -54.56
CA GLY A 65 -36.29 -23.78 -54.29
C GLY A 65 -36.74 -22.77 -53.22
N GLY A 66 -36.20 -21.54 -53.19
CA GLY A 66 -36.92 -20.31 -52.81
C GLY A 66 -37.62 -20.19 -51.44
N LYS A 67 -37.51 -21.14 -50.50
CA LYS A 67 -38.03 -21.02 -49.13
C LYS A 67 -37.04 -21.61 -48.13
N THR A 68 -36.14 -20.79 -47.61
CA THR A 68 -35.49 -21.06 -46.33
C THR A 68 -36.55 -20.92 -45.24
N PHE A 69 -37.11 -22.03 -44.79
CA PHE A 69 -37.76 -22.06 -43.49
C PHE A 69 -36.64 -21.95 -42.44
N ASP A 70 -36.27 -20.73 -42.09
CA ASP A 70 -35.73 -20.48 -40.75
C ASP A 70 -36.75 -21.07 -39.79
N ASP A 71 -36.34 -22.04 -38.96
CA ASP A 71 -37.16 -22.51 -37.86
C ASP A 71 -37.50 -21.28 -37.00
N THR A 72 -38.68 -20.73 -37.28
CA THR A 72 -39.14 -19.46 -36.73
C THR A 72 -39.21 -19.54 -35.21
N ASN A 73 -39.37 -20.75 -34.66
CA ASN A 73 -39.36 -20.97 -33.22
C ASN A 73 -37.94 -21.00 -32.68
N ALA A 74 -37.00 -21.69 -33.32
CA ALA A 74 -35.59 -21.67 -32.90
C ALA A 74 -34.98 -20.25 -32.90
N VAL A 75 -35.31 -19.43 -33.91
CA VAL A 75 -34.82 -18.04 -33.96
C VAL A 75 -35.47 -17.17 -32.88
N LYS A 76 -36.77 -17.32 -32.65
CA LYS A 76 -37.48 -16.62 -31.56
C LYS A 76 -36.89 -17.00 -30.19
N GLU A 77 -36.61 -18.29 -29.99
CA GLU A 77 -36.07 -18.80 -28.72
C GLU A 77 -34.65 -18.28 -28.48
N HIS A 78 -33.80 -18.27 -29.51
CA HIS A 78 -32.46 -17.67 -29.39
C HIS A 78 -32.53 -16.16 -29.12
N ILE A 79 -33.40 -15.41 -29.80
CA ILE A 79 -33.61 -13.98 -29.50
C ILE A 79 -34.12 -13.79 -28.06
N LEU A 80 -35.02 -14.65 -27.59
CA LEU A 80 -35.53 -14.61 -26.23
C LEU A 80 -34.40 -14.83 -25.23
N GLN A 81 -33.59 -15.89 -25.37
CA GLN A 81 -32.42 -16.15 -24.52
C GLN A 81 -31.44 -14.96 -24.48
N LEU A 82 -31.20 -14.31 -25.63
CA LEU A 82 -30.35 -13.12 -25.70
C LEU A 82 -30.96 -11.90 -24.98
N ILE A 83 -32.29 -11.78 -24.94
CA ILE A 83 -33.02 -10.71 -24.23
C ILE A 83 -33.17 -11.03 -22.74
N GLU A 84 -33.31 -12.31 -22.38
CA GLU A 84 -33.40 -12.78 -21.00
C GLU A 84 -32.10 -12.50 -20.23
N THR A 85 -30.97 -12.56 -20.92
CA THR A 85 -29.66 -12.22 -20.34
C THR A 85 -29.42 -10.72 -20.25
N LYS A 86 -29.81 -9.94 -21.27
CA LYS A 86 -29.65 -8.48 -21.28
C LYS A 86 -30.71 -7.83 -22.17
N PRO A 87 -31.35 -6.73 -21.76
CA PRO A 87 -32.13 -5.88 -22.68
C PRO A 87 -31.26 -5.44 -23.86
N ARG A 88 -31.78 -5.57 -25.10
CA ARG A 88 -30.98 -5.37 -26.31
C ARG A 88 -31.69 -4.45 -27.29
N THR A 89 -30.93 -3.55 -27.91
CA THR A 89 -31.39 -2.85 -29.10
C THR A 89 -31.48 -3.84 -30.25
N PRO A 90 -32.33 -3.59 -31.26
CA PRO A 90 -32.39 -4.54 -32.36
C PRO A 90 -31.14 -4.47 -33.25
N ARG A 91 -30.23 -3.49 -33.07
CA ARG A 91 -28.93 -3.43 -33.77
C ARG A 91 -27.96 -4.45 -33.15
N GLU A 92 -27.95 -4.57 -31.83
CA GLU A 92 -27.18 -5.61 -31.13
C GLU A 92 -27.70 -7.00 -31.45
N LEU A 93 -29.02 -7.18 -31.48
CA LEU A 93 -29.62 -8.46 -31.89
C LEU A 93 -29.23 -8.83 -33.33
N CYS A 94 -29.15 -7.88 -34.27
CA CYS A 94 -28.64 -8.14 -35.62
C CYS A 94 -27.19 -8.64 -35.58
N LYS A 95 -26.32 -8.00 -34.80
CA LYS A 95 -24.90 -8.38 -34.68
C LYS A 95 -24.74 -9.78 -34.08
N LEU A 96 -25.49 -10.10 -33.03
CA LEU A 96 -25.36 -11.36 -32.28
C LEU A 96 -25.96 -12.55 -33.02
N THR A 97 -27.06 -12.33 -33.74
CA THR A 97 -27.75 -13.42 -34.44
C THR A 97 -27.35 -13.57 -35.91
N GLY A 98 -26.80 -12.51 -36.52
CA GLY A 98 -26.53 -12.43 -37.96
C GLY A 98 -27.75 -12.12 -38.82
N TYR A 99 -28.94 -11.92 -38.23
CA TYR A 99 -30.15 -11.60 -38.98
C TYR A 99 -30.22 -10.12 -39.37
N SER A 100 -30.92 -9.85 -40.49
CA SER A 100 -31.23 -8.48 -40.91
C SER A 100 -32.14 -7.78 -39.91
N ARG A 101 -32.09 -6.44 -39.89
CA ARG A 101 -32.95 -5.62 -39.02
C ARG A 101 -34.44 -5.89 -39.23
N MET A 102 -34.85 -6.12 -40.47
CA MET A 102 -36.22 -6.48 -40.82
C MET A 102 -36.65 -7.80 -40.15
N ASN A 103 -35.77 -8.82 -40.19
CA ASN A 103 -36.05 -10.12 -39.55
C ASN A 103 -36.08 -10.00 -38.03
N ILE A 104 -35.12 -9.29 -37.42
CA ILE A 104 -35.15 -9.02 -35.97
C ILE A 104 -36.44 -8.33 -35.56
N ASN A 105 -36.86 -7.27 -36.26
CA ASN A 105 -38.11 -6.57 -35.97
C ASN A 105 -39.32 -7.50 -36.13
N ARG A 106 -39.33 -8.37 -37.14
CA ARG A 106 -40.39 -9.37 -37.35
C ARG A 106 -40.50 -10.35 -36.17
N TYR A 107 -39.38 -10.93 -35.72
CA TYR A 107 -39.37 -11.91 -34.62
C TYR A 107 -39.66 -11.27 -33.26
N THR A 108 -39.07 -10.11 -32.97
CA THR A 108 -39.34 -9.37 -31.73
C THR A 108 -40.79 -8.89 -31.65
N SER A 109 -41.39 -8.45 -32.75
CA SER A 109 -42.83 -8.11 -32.79
C SER A 109 -43.71 -9.32 -32.49
N LYS A 110 -43.34 -10.53 -32.95
CA LYS A 110 -44.06 -11.77 -32.61
C LYS A 110 -43.92 -12.12 -31.14
N LEU A 111 -42.70 -12.11 -30.59
CA LEU A 111 -42.44 -12.34 -29.16
C LEU A 111 -43.17 -11.33 -28.27
N ALA A 112 -43.29 -10.08 -28.71
CA ALA A 112 -44.03 -9.04 -28.01
C ALA A 112 -45.55 -9.31 -28.01
N LYS A 113 -46.10 -9.73 -29.16
CA LYS A 113 -47.51 -10.19 -29.26
C LYS A 113 -47.78 -11.42 -28.40
N GLU A 114 -46.81 -12.33 -28.31
CA GLU A 114 -46.84 -13.49 -27.40
C GLU A 114 -46.69 -13.10 -25.91
N GLY A 115 -46.43 -11.83 -25.60
CA GLY A 115 -46.26 -11.34 -24.24
C GLY A 115 -44.96 -11.83 -23.57
N LYS A 116 -43.97 -12.27 -24.34
CA LYS A 116 -42.68 -12.73 -23.79
C LYS A 116 -41.70 -11.58 -23.56
N ILE A 117 -41.79 -10.55 -24.39
CA ILE A 117 -40.94 -9.34 -24.31
C ILE A 117 -41.79 -8.08 -24.44
N GLU A 118 -41.25 -6.94 -24.02
CA GLU A 118 -41.82 -5.62 -24.24
C GLU A 118 -40.73 -4.62 -24.63
N LYS A 119 -41.15 -3.47 -25.15
CA LYS A 119 -40.24 -2.43 -25.62
C LYS A 119 -40.05 -1.37 -24.55
N ASP A 120 -38.81 -1.00 -24.29
CA ASP A 120 -38.42 0.06 -23.35
C ASP A 120 -37.49 1.04 -24.10
N GLY A 121 -38.03 2.20 -24.48
CA GLY A 121 -37.39 3.12 -25.42
C GLY A 121 -37.03 2.43 -26.76
N HIS A 122 -35.73 2.29 -27.02
CA HIS A 122 -35.21 1.63 -28.23
C HIS A 122 -34.79 0.16 -28.03
N MET A 123 -34.96 -0.39 -26.83
CA MET A 123 -34.53 -1.73 -26.45
C MET A 123 -35.73 -2.68 -26.31
N TRP A 124 -35.47 -3.97 -26.48
CA TRP A 124 -36.37 -5.05 -26.11
C TRP A 124 -35.92 -5.68 -24.81
N LYS A 125 -36.86 -5.94 -23.90
CA LYS A 125 -36.63 -6.57 -22.59
C LYS A 125 -37.66 -7.66 -22.32
N LYS A 126 -37.39 -8.58 -21.39
CA LYS A 126 -38.38 -9.55 -20.92
C LYS A 126 -39.58 -8.82 -20.29
N LYS A 127 -40.80 -9.30 -20.57
CA LYS A 127 -42.02 -8.72 -19.98
C LYS A 127 -41.99 -8.86 -18.46
N ASN A 128 -42.52 -7.87 -17.74
CA ASN A 128 -42.52 -7.75 -16.27
C ASN A 128 -41.18 -7.40 -15.61
N LEU A 129 -40.13 -7.08 -16.37
CA LEU A 129 -38.96 -6.43 -15.78
C LEU A 129 -39.30 -4.97 -15.47
N THR A 130 -39.16 -4.57 -14.21
CA THR A 130 -39.29 -3.17 -13.83
C THR A 130 -38.19 -2.32 -14.49
N ALA A 131 -38.41 -1.02 -14.68
CA ALA A 131 -37.39 -0.12 -15.22
C ALA A 131 -36.08 -0.19 -14.41
N ALA A 132 -36.18 -0.36 -13.09
CA ALA A 132 -35.03 -0.54 -12.20
C ALA A 132 -34.25 -1.85 -12.50
N GLN A 133 -34.95 -2.96 -12.77
CA GLN A 133 -34.29 -4.22 -13.12
C GLN A 133 -33.61 -4.15 -14.49
N VAL A 134 -34.23 -3.46 -15.46
CA VAL A 134 -33.63 -3.20 -16.78
C VAL A 134 -32.35 -2.39 -16.64
N ALA A 135 -32.42 -1.30 -15.87
CA ALA A 135 -31.30 -0.43 -15.59
C ALA A 135 -30.15 -1.17 -14.87
N GLN A 136 -30.47 -2.09 -13.96
CA GLN A 136 -29.48 -2.93 -13.28
C GLN A 136 -28.78 -3.90 -14.23
N VAL A 137 -29.53 -4.63 -15.06
CA VAL A 137 -28.96 -5.59 -16.01
C VAL A 137 -28.06 -4.89 -17.04
N LEU A 138 -28.38 -3.64 -17.40
CA LEU A 138 -27.51 -2.84 -18.25
C LEU A 138 -26.17 -2.55 -17.58
N VAL A 139 -26.19 -2.13 -16.30
CA VAL A 139 -25.00 -1.85 -15.48
C VAL A 139 -24.12 -3.10 -15.31
N GLU A 140 -24.73 -4.26 -15.10
CA GLU A 140 -24.00 -5.53 -14.90
C GLU A 140 -23.11 -5.96 -16.07
N ASN A 141 -23.43 -5.46 -17.26
CA ASN A 141 -22.74 -5.80 -18.48
C ASN A 141 -21.80 -4.68 -18.96
N LEU A 142 -21.58 -3.63 -18.16
CA LEU A 142 -20.65 -2.56 -18.51
C LEU A 142 -19.21 -2.97 -18.15
N SER A 143 -18.29 -2.72 -19.08
CA SER A 143 -16.87 -2.60 -18.76
C SER A 143 -16.64 -1.50 -17.72
N GLU A 144 -15.45 -1.45 -17.12
CA GLU A 144 -15.12 -0.39 -16.16
C GLU A 144 -15.18 1.00 -16.81
N GLU A 145 -14.72 1.12 -18.05
CA GLU A 145 -14.81 2.34 -18.86
C GLU A 145 -16.26 2.75 -19.12
N GLU A 146 -17.11 1.82 -19.60
CA GLU A 146 -18.53 2.10 -19.83
C GLU A 146 -19.29 2.41 -18.53
N PHE A 147 -18.89 1.81 -17.41
CA PHE A 147 -19.46 2.14 -16.09
C PHE A 147 -19.11 3.58 -15.70
N GLY A 148 -17.88 4.02 -15.94
CA GLY A 148 -17.46 5.41 -15.71
C GLY A 148 -18.19 6.44 -16.58
N GLN A 149 -18.70 6.03 -17.75
CA GLN A 149 -19.46 6.89 -18.65
C GLN A 149 -20.90 7.17 -18.21
N LEU A 150 -21.38 6.52 -17.13
CA LEU A 150 -22.71 6.79 -16.59
C LEU A 150 -22.82 8.27 -16.17
N PRO A 151 -23.90 9.00 -16.56
CA PRO A 151 -24.07 10.42 -16.28
C PRO A 151 -23.78 10.82 -14.83
N ILE A 152 -24.25 10.03 -13.86
CA ILE A 152 -24.06 10.31 -12.43
C ILE A 152 -22.61 10.16 -11.95
N LEU A 153 -21.77 9.43 -12.68
CA LEU A 153 -20.38 9.17 -12.32
C LEU A 153 -19.40 10.13 -13.00
N LYS A 154 -19.86 10.95 -13.96
CA LYS A 154 -19.02 11.94 -14.64
C LYS A 154 -18.24 12.86 -13.68
N PRO A 155 -18.85 13.42 -12.60
CA PRO A 155 -18.09 14.24 -11.65
C PRO A 155 -16.95 13.49 -10.97
N TRP A 156 -17.12 12.17 -10.75
CA TRP A 156 -16.05 11.35 -10.18
C TRP A 156 -14.94 11.12 -11.20
N ILE A 157 -15.26 10.78 -12.45
CA ILE A 157 -14.25 10.61 -13.51
C ILE A 157 -13.48 11.91 -13.75
N GLU A 158 -14.16 13.05 -13.77
CA GLU A 158 -13.53 14.37 -13.87
C GLU A 158 -12.58 14.63 -12.70
N LYS A 159 -12.99 14.28 -11.46
CA LYS A 159 -12.13 14.37 -10.27
C LYS A 159 -10.90 13.46 -10.35
N LEU A 160 -11.04 12.25 -10.91
CA LEU A 160 -9.92 11.31 -11.08
C LEU A 160 -8.84 11.88 -12.02
N GLY A 161 -9.24 12.65 -13.03
CA GLY A 161 -8.33 13.16 -14.06
C GLY A 161 -7.64 12.05 -14.86
N ASP A 162 -6.56 12.40 -15.55
CA ASP A 162 -5.84 11.47 -16.43
C ASP A 162 -4.90 10.51 -15.65
N ASN A 163 -4.42 10.95 -14.48
CA ASN A 163 -3.46 10.21 -13.66
C ASN A 163 -3.95 10.03 -12.21
N PRO A 164 -5.06 9.32 -11.98
CA PRO A 164 -5.57 9.11 -10.63
C PRO A 164 -4.59 8.29 -9.78
N SER A 165 -4.50 8.63 -8.51
CA SER A 165 -3.74 7.83 -7.54
C SER A 165 -4.29 6.40 -7.46
N ARG A 166 -3.44 5.46 -7.03
CA ARG A 166 -3.86 4.05 -6.82
C ARG A 166 -5.05 3.95 -5.86
N GLY A 167 -5.09 4.82 -4.84
CA GLY A 167 -6.19 4.90 -3.87
C GLY A 167 -7.50 5.27 -4.54
N GLU A 168 -7.51 6.31 -5.35
CA GLU A 168 -8.71 6.80 -6.03
C GLU A 168 -9.24 5.80 -7.07
N ARG A 169 -8.35 5.16 -7.84
CA ARG A 169 -8.73 4.05 -8.73
C ARG A 169 -9.39 2.92 -7.96
N ARG A 170 -8.78 2.51 -6.84
CA ARG A 170 -9.32 1.46 -5.97
C ARG A 170 -10.69 1.83 -5.40
N GLU A 171 -10.91 3.08 -5.01
CA GLU A 171 -12.21 3.55 -4.53
C GLU A 171 -13.28 3.43 -5.62
N PHE A 172 -12.99 3.88 -6.84
CA PHE A 172 -13.90 3.77 -7.97
C PHE A 172 -14.22 2.31 -8.31
N SER A 173 -13.21 1.45 -8.47
CA SER A 173 -13.42 0.02 -8.75
C SER A 173 -14.16 -0.68 -7.60
N CYS A 174 -13.92 -0.26 -6.35
CA CYS A 174 -14.65 -0.78 -5.19
C CYS A 174 -16.13 -0.38 -5.25
N PHE A 175 -16.45 0.87 -5.59
CA PHE A 175 -17.84 1.31 -5.75
C PHE A 175 -18.55 0.55 -6.88
N ARG A 176 -17.88 0.37 -8.03
CA ARG A 176 -18.39 -0.49 -9.11
C ARG A 176 -18.72 -1.89 -8.60
N ASN A 177 -17.81 -2.52 -7.86
CA ASN A 177 -18.02 -3.86 -7.30
C ASN A 177 -19.17 -3.94 -6.29
N ILE A 178 -19.49 -2.84 -5.59
CA ILE A 178 -20.69 -2.71 -4.74
C ILE A 178 -21.94 -2.71 -5.62
N CYS A 179 -22.00 -1.85 -6.64
CA CYS A 179 -23.14 -1.75 -7.57
C CYS A 179 -23.44 -3.07 -8.30
N LEU A 180 -22.39 -3.85 -8.62
CA LEU A 180 -22.47 -5.14 -9.29
C LEU A 180 -22.81 -6.32 -8.36
N GLY A 181 -22.83 -6.10 -7.04
CA GLY A 181 -23.00 -7.17 -6.06
C GLY A 181 -21.83 -8.15 -5.99
N ILE A 182 -20.66 -7.79 -6.53
CA ILE A 182 -19.43 -8.58 -6.37
C ILE A 182 -18.98 -8.54 -4.90
N TYR A 183 -19.10 -7.37 -4.27
CA TYR A 183 -18.72 -7.19 -2.87
C TYR A 183 -19.73 -7.80 -1.90
N LEU A 184 -21.03 -7.74 -2.25
CA LEU A 184 -22.14 -8.27 -1.46
C LEU A 184 -23.20 -8.84 -2.42
N PRO A 185 -23.24 -10.16 -2.67
CA PRO A 185 -24.13 -10.76 -3.66
C PRO A 185 -25.62 -10.44 -3.51
N GLY A 186 -26.09 -10.19 -2.28
CA GLY A 186 -27.48 -9.80 -1.98
C GLY A 186 -27.81 -8.31 -2.20
N PHE A 187 -26.84 -7.51 -2.64
CA PHE A 187 -27.00 -6.08 -2.91
C PHE A 187 -26.51 -5.75 -4.31
N LYS A 188 -27.37 -5.17 -5.12
CA LYS A 188 -27.11 -4.76 -6.49
C LYS A 188 -27.84 -3.44 -6.73
N CYS A 189 -27.16 -2.47 -7.33
CA CYS A 189 -27.73 -1.15 -7.52
C CYS A 189 -27.15 -0.49 -8.78
N ASN A 190 -28.02 0.10 -9.61
CA ASN A 190 -27.60 1.03 -10.63
C ASN A 190 -27.29 2.35 -9.92
N PRO A 191 -26.08 2.91 -10.05
CA PRO A 191 -25.72 4.14 -9.34
C PRO A 191 -26.67 5.31 -9.64
N GLU A 192 -27.30 5.38 -10.81
CA GLU A 192 -28.29 6.41 -11.14
C GLU A 192 -29.56 6.35 -10.27
N ASN A 193 -29.84 5.19 -9.69
CA ASN A 193 -30.97 4.96 -8.79
C ASN A 193 -30.56 5.02 -7.30
N TRP A 194 -29.30 5.38 -7.00
CA TRP A 194 -28.81 5.40 -5.63
C TRP A 194 -29.47 6.53 -4.82
N GLN A 195 -30.35 6.17 -3.91
CA GLN A 195 -30.99 7.10 -3.00
C GLN A 195 -30.12 7.22 -1.74
N TYR A 196 -29.63 8.44 -1.47
CA TYR A 196 -28.62 8.68 -0.45
C TYR A 196 -28.93 8.00 0.89
N LYS A 197 -30.14 8.11 1.46
CA LYS A 197 -30.40 7.52 2.78
C LYS A 197 -30.85 6.07 2.67
N GLU A 198 -31.73 5.79 1.73
CA GLU A 198 -32.44 4.52 1.59
C GLU A 198 -31.50 3.43 1.11
N THR A 199 -30.84 3.66 -0.04
CA THR A 199 -29.90 2.70 -0.64
C THR A 199 -28.66 2.51 0.21
N THR A 200 -28.13 3.58 0.81
CA THR A 200 -26.95 3.47 1.69
C THR A 200 -27.25 2.69 2.96
N ARG A 201 -28.42 2.91 3.57
CA ARG A 201 -28.86 2.14 4.74
C ARG A 201 -29.07 0.67 4.37
N GLU A 202 -29.76 0.41 3.25
CA GLU A 202 -30.00 -0.95 2.77
C GLU A 202 -28.68 -1.72 2.58
N PHE A 203 -27.67 -1.09 1.94
CA PHE A 203 -26.34 -1.69 1.80
C PHE A 203 -25.72 -2.02 3.16
N ALA A 204 -25.69 -1.05 4.09
CA ALA A 204 -25.07 -1.22 5.39
C ALA A 204 -25.74 -2.32 6.22
N GLU A 205 -27.08 -2.38 6.23
CA GLU A 205 -27.86 -3.39 6.94
C GLU A 205 -27.65 -4.79 6.34
N LYS A 206 -27.70 -4.91 5.01
CA LYS A 206 -27.40 -6.18 4.32
C LYS A 206 -25.96 -6.64 4.56
N TYR A 207 -25.00 -5.72 4.57
CA TYR A 207 -23.60 -6.03 4.86
C TYR A 207 -23.42 -6.56 6.29
N LYS A 208 -24.03 -5.88 7.27
CA LYS A 208 -24.02 -6.28 8.67
C LYS A 208 -24.66 -7.67 8.85
N ALA A 209 -25.80 -7.91 8.21
CA ALA A 209 -26.48 -9.21 8.25
C ALA A 209 -25.63 -10.34 7.64
N ALA A 210 -24.95 -10.09 6.53
CA ALA A 210 -24.16 -11.10 5.83
C ALA A 210 -22.82 -11.43 6.52
N THR A 211 -22.20 -10.47 7.21
CA THR A 211 -20.82 -10.61 7.73
C THR A 211 -20.72 -10.64 9.25
N GLY A 212 -21.77 -10.24 9.97
CA GLY A 212 -21.75 -10.03 11.41
C GLY A 212 -20.92 -8.82 11.88
N ARG A 213 -20.27 -8.09 10.95
CA ARG A 213 -19.44 -6.93 11.29
C ARG A 213 -20.29 -5.69 11.54
N LYS A 214 -19.86 -4.84 12.47
CA LYS A 214 -20.55 -3.58 12.81
C LYS A 214 -20.51 -2.56 11.66
N LYS A 215 -19.40 -2.50 10.92
CA LYS A 215 -19.17 -1.56 9.82
C LYS A 215 -18.54 -2.29 8.63
N PRO A 216 -18.77 -1.84 7.39
CA PRO A 216 -17.98 -2.26 6.25
C PRO A 216 -16.51 -1.83 6.37
N PRO A 217 -15.56 -2.56 5.74
CA PRO A 217 -14.16 -2.16 5.69
C PRO A 217 -13.98 -0.74 5.18
N TYR A 218 -12.96 -0.06 5.69
CA TYR A 218 -12.69 1.36 5.41
C TYR A 218 -12.74 1.70 3.91
N GLY A 219 -12.13 0.89 3.03
CA GLY A 219 -12.13 1.15 1.58
C GLY A 219 -13.52 1.13 0.93
N VAL A 220 -14.44 0.32 1.46
CA VAL A 220 -15.85 0.25 1.01
C VAL A 220 -16.62 1.47 1.51
N ARG A 221 -16.34 1.89 2.74
CA ARG A 221 -16.93 3.11 3.29
C ARG A 221 -16.47 4.33 2.51
N GLN A 222 -15.17 4.43 2.22
CA GLN A 222 -14.63 5.55 1.43
C GLN A 222 -15.17 5.56 0.00
N SER A 223 -15.29 4.41 -0.67
CA SER A 223 -15.86 4.39 -2.02
C SER A 223 -17.31 4.88 -2.05
N ILE A 224 -18.15 4.47 -1.10
CA ILE A 224 -19.52 5.00 -0.95
C ILE A 224 -19.48 6.49 -0.60
N ARG A 225 -18.63 6.91 0.35
CA ARG A 225 -18.52 8.31 0.74
C ARG A 225 -18.10 9.19 -0.43
N THR A 226 -17.10 8.79 -1.21
CA THR A 226 -16.65 9.51 -2.40
C THR A 226 -17.77 9.64 -3.42
N PHE A 227 -18.54 8.58 -3.68
CA PHE A 227 -19.76 8.66 -4.51
C PHE A 227 -20.75 9.71 -3.98
N LEU A 228 -21.10 9.62 -2.70
CA LEU A 228 -22.08 10.51 -2.09
C LEU A 228 -21.62 11.99 -2.12
N GLY A 229 -20.34 12.25 -1.82
CA GLY A 229 -19.81 13.61 -1.79
C GLY A 229 -19.59 14.20 -3.17
N VAL A 230 -19.02 13.43 -4.10
CA VAL A 230 -18.61 13.91 -5.42
C VAL A 230 -19.76 13.84 -6.43
N CYS A 231 -20.49 12.72 -6.48
CA CYS A 231 -21.53 12.51 -7.48
C CYS A 231 -22.90 13.04 -7.04
N LEU A 232 -23.24 12.93 -5.75
CA LEU A 232 -24.53 13.40 -5.22
C LEU A 232 -24.45 14.75 -4.50
N GLY A 233 -23.25 15.35 -4.37
CA GLY A 233 -23.06 16.63 -3.71
C GLY A 233 -23.42 16.63 -2.21
N ILE A 234 -23.38 15.46 -1.55
CA ILE A 234 -23.78 15.33 -0.15
C ILE A 234 -22.63 15.74 0.78
N PRO A 235 -22.84 16.68 1.72
CA PRO A 235 -21.83 17.02 2.73
C PRO A 235 -21.53 15.81 3.64
N LEU A 236 -20.25 15.42 3.68
CA LEU A 236 -19.80 14.19 4.36
C LEU A 236 -19.20 14.41 5.76
N ARG A 237 -18.75 15.64 6.07
CA ARG A 237 -18.11 15.95 7.36
C ARG A 237 -19.15 15.82 8.47
N GLU A 238 -18.82 15.02 9.48
CA GLU A 238 -19.63 14.83 10.70
C GLU A 238 -21.09 14.46 10.46
N ASN A 239 -21.37 13.79 9.34
CA ASN A 239 -22.74 13.47 8.95
C ASN A 239 -23.33 12.40 9.90
N PRO A 240 -24.30 12.75 10.78
CA PRO A 240 -24.75 11.85 11.85
C PRO A 240 -25.42 10.59 11.30
N PHE A 241 -26.09 10.70 10.14
CA PHE A 241 -26.70 9.56 9.48
C PHE A 241 -25.65 8.53 9.04
N LEU A 242 -24.56 8.98 8.41
CA LEU A 242 -23.48 8.08 7.97
C LEU A 242 -22.80 7.39 9.16
N ILE A 243 -22.63 8.10 10.28
CA ILE A 243 -22.12 7.52 11.54
C ILE A 243 -23.08 6.45 12.06
N GLN A 244 -24.37 6.76 12.12
CA GLN A 244 -25.42 5.84 12.61
C GLN A 244 -25.45 4.52 11.84
N ILE A 245 -25.28 4.56 10.51
CA ILE A 245 -25.30 3.37 9.66
C ILE A 245 -23.92 2.74 9.44
N GLY A 246 -22.86 3.28 10.06
CA GLY A 246 -21.51 2.73 9.96
C GLY A 246 -20.81 2.97 8.61
N ILE A 247 -21.13 4.05 7.90
CA ILE A 247 -20.47 4.55 6.67
C ILE A 247 -19.70 5.85 6.97
N ASP A 248 -19.28 6.05 8.22
CA ASP A 248 -18.39 7.13 8.61
C ASP A 248 -16.98 6.97 8.02
N GLY A 249 -16.19 8.03 8.14
CA GLY A 249 -14.81 8.08 7.67
C GLY A 249 -13.76 7.65 8.71
N GLU A 250 -14.16 7.15 9.88
CA GLU A 250 -13.22 6.79 10.94
C GLU A 250 -12.54 5.45 10.61
N LYS A 251 -11.22 5.41 10.75
CA LYS A 251 -10.46 4.16 10.64
C LYS A 251 -10.70 3.32 11.90
N GLU A 252 -10.83 2.00 11.76
CA GLU A 252 -11.15 1.10 12.88
C GLU A 252 -9.96 0.89 13.83
N ASN A 253 -8.74 1.06 13.33
CA ASN A 253 -7.50 0.73 14.04
C ASN A 253 -6.65 1.97 14.33
N ILE A 254 -7.28 3.12 14.58
CA ILE A 254 -6.57 4.34 14.95
C ILE A 254 -5.72 4.05 16.21
N GLY A 255 -4.41 4.29 16.12
CA GLY A 255 -3.48 4.05 17.22
C GLY A 255 -3.07 2.60 17.46
N ALA A 256 -3.55 1.64 16.67
CA ALA A 256 -3.23 0.23 16.86
C ALA A 256 -1.74 -0.12 16.68
N HIS A 257 -0.93 0.82 16.19
CA HIS A 257 0.50 0.63 15.91
C HIS A 257 1.38 1.57 16.74
N GLY A 258 0.80 2.26 17.73
CA GLY A 258 1.51 3.22 18.58
C GLY A 258 2.56 2.58 19.49
N ASP A 259 2.52 1.27 19.71
CA ASP A 259 3.47 0.53 20.56
C ASP A 259 4.50 -0.26 19.73
N ILE A 260 4.49 -0.13 18.40
CA ILE A 260 5.41 -0.83 17.51
C ILE A 260 6.75 -0.11 17.48
N LYS A 261 7.69 -0.59 18.28
CA LYS A 261 9.06 -0.06 18.35
C LYS A 261 10.14 -1.11 18.57
N ILE A 262 11.36 -0.71 18.23
CA ILE A 262 12.62 -1.24 18.73
C ILE A 262 13.18 -0.13 19.62
N SER A 263 13.10 -0.30 20.94
CA SER A 263 13.45 0.76 21.90
C SER A 263 14.96 0.87 22.12
N GLU A 264 15.46 2.09 22.10
CA GLU A 264 16.83 2.39 22.52
C GLU A 264 16.97 2.33 24.05
N GLU A 265 15.95 2.78 24.79
CA GLU A 265 15.92 2.75 26.26
C GLU A 265 16.01 1.31 26.82
N ASP A 266 15.30 0.36 26.21
CA ASP A 266 15.31 -1.06 26.62
C ASP A 266 16.51 -1.85 26.04
N GLY A 267 17.43 -1.17 25.34
CA GLY A 267 18.59 -1.78 24.67
C GLY A 267 18.24 -2.74 23.53
N GLU A 268 17.03 -2.62 22.95
CA GLU A 268 16.59 -3.48 21.85
C GLU A 268 17.30 -3.13 20.54
N LEU A 269 17.65 -1.85 20.33
CA LEU A 269 18.42 -1.42 19.17
C LEU A 269 19.80 -2.09 19.14
N ASP A 270 20.50 -2.10 20.27
CA ASP A 270 21.81 -2.76 20.38
C ASP A 270 21.69 -4.27 20.14
N LYS A 271 20.67 -4.93 20.71
CA LYS A 271 20.38 -6.35 20.45
C LYS A 271 20.09 -6.60 18.96
N ALA A 272 19.38 -5.69 18.29
CA ALA A 272 19.08 -5.81 16.88
C ALA A 272 20.35 -5.70 16.02
N ILE A 273 21.24 -4.76 16.36
CA ILE A 273 22.54 -4.57 15.72
C ILE A 273 23.42 -5.80 15.91
N GLU A 274 23.52 -6.32 17.14
CA GLU A 274 24.31 -7.52 17.45
C GLU A 274 23.77 -8.76 16.74
N TYR A 275 22.44 -8.93 16.69
CA TYR A 275 21.82 -9.96 15.87
C TYR A 275 22.23 -9.85 14.40
N CYS A 276 22.16 -8.66 13.80
CA CYS A 276 22.52 -8.47 12.39
C CYS A 276 24.02 -8.75 12.17
N LYS A 277 24.90 -8.35 13.09
CA LYS A 277 26.34 -8.67 13.02
C LYS A 277 26.62 -10.17 13.09
N SER A 278 25.79 -10.94 13.80
CA SER A 278 25.93 -12.39 13.91
C SER A 278 25.56 -13.17 12.64
N LEU A 279 24.90 -12.52 11.67
CA LEU A 279 24.52 -13.16 10.41
C LEU A 279 25.75 -13.40 9.51
N PRO A 280 25.71 -14.39 8.60
CA PRO A 280 26.81 -14.61 7.66
C PRO A 280 26.95 -13.43 6.68
N GLU A 281 28.16 -13.21 6.17
CA GLU A 281 28.37 -12.27 5.05
C GLU A 281 27.79 -12.84 3.74
N PRO A 282 27.21 -12.00 2.85
CA PRO A 282 27.06 -10.53 2.97
C PRO A 282 25.78 -10.09 3.72
N LEU A 283 25.00 -11.02 4.26
CA LEU A 283 23.68 -10.75 4.84
C LEU A 283 23.75 -9.83 6.08
N ASN A 284 24.80 -9.94 6.89
CA ASN A 284 25.02 -9.03 8.03
C ASN A 284 24.99 -7.55 7.63
N LEU A 285 25.78 -7.17 6.63
CA LEU A 285 25.90 -5.80 6.13
C LEU A 285 24.59 -5.35 5.48
N GLN A 286 23.95 -6.24 4.70
CA GLN A 286 22.66 -5.96 4.09
C GLN A 286 21.57 -5.65 5.13
N MET A 287 21.52 -6.42 6.21
CA MET A 287 20.55 -6.21 7.29
C MET A 287 20.86 -4.96 8.13
N LEU A 288 22.14 -4.67 8.40
CA LEU A 288 22.54 -3.44 9.08
C LEU A 288 22.22 -2.20 8.22
N ALA A 289 22.53 -2.24 6.92
CA ALA A 289 22.15 -1.18 5.99
C ALA A 289 20.62 -1.03 5.92
N LEU A 290 19.87 -2.13 5.91
CA LEU A 290 18.41 -2.09 5.93
C LEU A 290 17.87 -1.37 7.17
N LEU A 291 18.42 -1.67 8.36
CA LEU A 291 18.07 -0.92 9.57
C LEU A 291 18.44 0.56 9.43
N ALA A 292 19.63 0.88 8.95
CA ALA A 292 20.07 2.25 8.76
C ALA A 292 19.09 3.05 7.86
N PHE A 293 18.83 2.56 6.65
CA PHE A 293 18.04 3.26 5.65
C PHE A 293 16.53 3.15 5.84
N ASN A 294 15.97 2.08 6.43
CA ASN A 294 14.51 1.93 6.57
C ASN A 294 14.00 2.22 7.98
N MET A 295 14.89 2.27 8.98
CA MET A 295 14.53 2.65 10.35
C MET A 295 14.98 4.08 10.64
N GLU A 296 16.25 4.46 10.52
CA GLU A 296 16.68 5.81 10.93
C GLU A 296 16.33 6.90 9.91
N ALA A 297 16.51 6.63 8.62
CA ALA A 297 16.06 7.54 7.56
C ALA A 297 14.52 7.53 7.38
N MET A 298 13.81 6.56 7.96
CA MET A 298 12.33 6.48 7.98
C MET A 298 11.58 6.64 6.63
N PRO A 299 12.12 6.25 5.45
CA PRO A 299 11.35 6.27 4.22
C PRO A 299 10.21 5.27 4.33
N ARG A 300 9.23 5.37 3.42
CA ARG A 300 8.28 4.25 3.27
C ARG A 300 9.01 3.04 2.71
N SER A 301 8.54 1.85 3.03
CA SER A 301 9.16 0.59 2.60
C SER A 301 9.51 0.54 1.13
N GLU A 302 8.63 1.02 0.25
CA GLU A 302 8.83 1.06 -1.19
C GLU A 302 9.93 2.06 -1.57
N ARG A 303 9.96 3.22 -0.92
CA ARG A 303 10.92 4.29 -1.20
C ARG A 303 12.29 4.03 -0.61
N GLY A 304 12.37 3.37 0.54
CA GLY A 304 13.64 2.92 1.11
C GLY A 304 14.42 2.00 0.17
N MET A 305 13.74 1.26 -0.69
CA MET A 305 14.40 0.42 -1.71
C MET A 305 14.89 1.21 -2.93
N LEU A 306 14.37 2.42 -3.12
CA LEU A 306 14.59 3.29 -4.28
C LEU A 306 15.35 4.57 -3.92
N ILE A 307 15.95 4.64 -2.73
CA ILE A 307 16.91 5.70 -2.42
C ILE A 307 18.05 5.56 -3.42
N GLU A 308 18.42 6.66 -4.08
CA GLU A 308 19.55 6.66 -4.99
C GLU A 308 20.86 6.71 -4.21
N VAL A 309 21.89 6.08 -4.74
CA VAL A 309 23.21 6.03 -4.12
C VAL A 309 23.86 7.42 -4.08
N GLU A 310 23.49 8.30 -5.01
CA GLU A 310 23.95 9.70 -5.09
C GLU A 310 23.26 10.61 -4.06
N ASP A 311 22.06 10.23 -3.61
CA ASP A 311 21.28 10.94 -2.59
C ASP A 311 21.74 10.66 -1.15
N VAL A 312 22.88 9.97 -1.00
CA VAL A 312 23.47 9.64 0.29
C VAL A 312 24.86 10.28 0.41
N SER A 313 24.99 11.18 1.37
CA SER A 313 26.27 11.78 1.76
C SER A 313 26.61 11.45 3.22
N PHE A 314 27.88 11.62 3.56
CA PHE A 314 28.39 11.33 4.90
C PHE A 314 29.21 12.52 5.40
N GLU A 315 28.91 12.95 6.62
CA GLU A 315 29.43 14.21 7.17
C GLU A 315 29.95 14.03 8.58
N ASP A 316 31.00 14.77 8.91
CA ASP A 316 31.57 14.85 10.25
C ASP A 316 30.97 16.05 10.97
N GLN A 317 30.11 15.80 11.95
CA GLN A 317 29.47 16.83 12.75
C GLN A 317 30.25 17.02 14.05
N VAL A 318 30.75 18.24 14.28
CA VAL A 318 31.43 18.60 15.53
C VAL A 318 30.40 19.05 16.54
N ILE A 319 30.20 18.24 17.56
CA ILE A 319 29.25 18.51 18.64
C ILE A 319 30.03 18.98 19.85
N GLU A 320 29.75 20.20 20.30
CA GLU A 320 30.18 20.65 21.62
C GLU A 320 29.29 20.03 22.69
N GLN A 321 29.90 19.53 23.76
CA GLN A 321 29.18 18.97 24.89
C GLN A 321 29.87 19.35 26.20
N ALA A 322 29.08 19.49 27.26
CA ALA A 322 29.56 19.83 28.59
C ALA A 322 29.32 18.68 29.57
N TRP A 323 30.35 18.33 30.33
CA TRP A 323 30.30 17.37 31.41
C TRP A 323 30.23 18.10 32.74
N LEU A 324 29.20 17.80 33.53
CA LEU A 324 29.07 18.26 34.90
C LEU A 324 29.60 17.20 35.85
N LYS A 325 30.36 17.60 36.87
CA LYS A 325 30.85 16.69 37.90
C LYS A 325 29.68 15.98 38.57
N ASN A 326 29.76 14.64 38.66
CA ASN A 326 28.72 13.74 39.18
C ASN A 326 27.46 13.58 38.31
N TYR A 327 27.45 14.11 37.09
CA TYR A 327 26.38 13.82 36.12
C TYR A 327 26.81 12.71 35.16
N ALA A 328 25.91 11.75 34.92
CA ALA A 328 26.22 10.56 34.12
C ALA A 328 26.23 10.82 32.60
N LYS A 329 25.54 11.86 32.13
CA LYS A 329 25.38 12.19 30.71
C LYS A 329 25.88 13.62 30.44
N PRO A 330 26.50 13.86 29.27
CA PRO A 330 26.89 15.21 28.88
C PRO A 330 25.66 16.03 28.44
N VAL A 331 25.72 17.33 28.67
CA VAL A 331 24.76 18.32 28.17
C VAL A 331 25.16 18.74 26.75
N ARG A 332 24.19 18.77 25.83
CA ARG A 332 24.39 19.10 24.41
C ARG A 332 23.44 20.17 23.89
N ASP A 333 22.43 20.53 24.67
CA ASP A 333 21.48 21.56 24.32
C ASP A 333 22.20 22.92 24.20
N PRO A 334 22.08 23.64 23.07
CA PRO A 334 22.82 24.89 22.85
C PRO A 334 22.59 25.96 23.92
N ASP A 335 21.34 26.12 24.39
CA ASP A 335 20.99 27.12 25.40
C ASP A 335 21.59 26.74 26.76
N GLN A 336 21.53 25.46 27.13
CA GLN A 336 22.17 24.96 28.35
C GLN A 336 23.70 25.03 28.26
N LEU A 337 24.29 24.76 27.11
CA LEU A 337 25.74 24.91 26.89
C LEU A 337 26.18 26.35 27.10
N GLN A 338 25.43 27.33 26.57
CA GLN A 338 25.72 28.75 26.79
C GLN A 338 25.66 29.11 28.28
N MET A 339 24.65 28.63 29.01
CA MET A 339 24.56 28.81 30.45
C MET A 339 25.73 28.16 31.19
N LEU A 340 26.12 26.95 30.80
CA LEU A 340 27.23 26.23 31.42
C LEU A 340 28.57 26.92 31.15
N HIS A 341 28.77 27.54 29.99
CA HIS A 341 29.95 28.36 29.71
C HIS A 341 30.05 29.53 30.68
N ALA A 342 28.95 30.22 30.96
CA ALA A 342 28.92 31.28 31.96
C ALA A 342 29.17 30.77 33.38
N LEU A 343 28.57 29.63 33.75
CA LEU A 343 28.77 29.01 35.08
C LEU A 343 30.21 28.53 35.29
N ALA A 344 30.87 28.03 34.25
CA ALA A 344 32.26 27.58 34.33
C ALA A 344 33.23 28.71 34.72
N LEU A 345 32.86 29.97 34.50
CA LEU A 345 33.65 31.13 34.94
C LEU A 345 33.52 31.42 36.45
N ALA A 346 32.43 30.98 37.07
CA ALA A 346 32.12 31.25 38.47
C ALA A 346 32.33 30.03 39.39
N LEU A 347 32.37 28.82 38.82
CA LEU A 347 32.55 27.57 39.55
C LEU A 347 34.03 27.19 39.65
N PRO A 348 34.42 26.41 40.68
CA PRO A 348 35.76 25.86 40.76
C PRO A 348 36.14 25.01 39.53
N ASP A 349 37.43 25.00 39.21
CA ASP A 349 37.97 24.20 38.10
C ASP A 349 37.55 22.73 38.18
N GLY A 350 37.18 22.17 37.01
CA GLY A 350 36.80 20.76 36.88
C GLY A 350 35.37 20.43 37.31
N VAL A 351 34.56 21.41 37.73
CA VAL A 351 33.12 21.22 37.96
C VAL A 351 32.37 21.10 36.63
N VAL A 352 32.74 21.89 35.64
CA VAL A 352 32.24 21.83 34.26
C VAL A 352 33.42 21.60 33.32
N ARG A 353 33.33 20.62 32.44
CA ARG A 353 34.34 20.32 31.41
C ARG A 353 33.69 20.31 30.04
N PHE A 354 34.18 21.16 29.14
CA PHE A 354 33.76 21.15 27.74
C PHE A 354 34.60 20.19 26.92
N GLU A 355 33.96 19.58 25.94
CA GLU A 355 34.57 18.67 24.99
C GLU A 355 33.93 18.90 23.64
N ARG A 356 34.73 18.80 22.57
CA ARG A 356 34.21 18.73 21.20
C ARG A 356 34.39 17.32 20.70
N VAL A 357 33.29 16.69 20.31
CA VAL A 357 33.29 15.33 19.78
C VAL A 357 32.83 15.37 18.34
N THR A 358 33.63 14.80 17.45
CA THR A 358 33.23 14.59 16.05
C THR A 358 32.37 13.34 15.97
N ARG A 359 31.20 13.46 15.35
CA ARG A 359 30.31 12.33 15.04
C ARG A 359 30.09 12.24 13.54
N ARG A 360 30.33 11.06 12.98
CA ARG A 360 29.96 10.73 11.61
C ARG A 360 28.44 10.53 11.55
N ILE A 361 27.79 11.17 10.58
CA ILE A 361 26.38 10.94 10.24
C ILE A 361 26.25 10.62 8.76
N ALA A 362 25.13 10.01 8.37
CA ALA A 362 24.71 9.98 6.97
C ALA A 362 23.52 10.91 6.77
N VAL A 363 23.55 11.68 5.69
CA VAL A 363 22.43 12.49 5.21
C VAL A 363 21.82 11.77 4.03
N VAL A 364 20.50 11.55 4.08
CA VAL A 364 19.76 10.73 3.12
C VAL A 364 18.61 11.55 2.56
N LYS A 365 18.65 11.81 1.25
CA LYS A 365 17.54 12.41 0.52
C LYS A 365 16.64 11.32 -0.06
N HIS A 366 15.33 11.49 0.06
CA HIS A 366 14.39 10.56 -0.54
C HIS A 366 13.05 11.21 -0.89
N LEU A 367 12.42 10.74 -1.96
CA LEU A 367 11.09 11.17 -2.39
C LEU A 367 9.96 10.48 -1.57
N GLU A 368 8.96 11.24 -1.14
CA GLU A 368 7.72 10.73 -0.53
C GLU A 368 6.56 10.73 -1.54
N THR A 369 6.06 9.53 -1.86
CA THR A 369 5.08 9.31 -2.94
C THR A 369 3.74 9.96 -2.74
N LYS A 370 3.30 10.01 -1.48
CA LYS A 370 1.96 10.48 -1.16
C LYS A 370 1.85 11.98 -1.30
N THR A 371 2.96 12.69 -1.09
CA THR A 371 2.98 14.13 -1.07
C THR A 371 3.69 14.70 -2.30
N GLY A 372 4.60 13.92 -2.91
CA GLY A 372 5.47 14.36 -3.98
C GLY A 372 6.68 15.15 -3.48
N ASP A 373 6.86 15.26 -2.16
CA ASP A 373 7.93 16.06 -1.55
C ASP A 373 9.21 15.23 -1.43
N GLU A 374 10.34 15.91 -1.60
CA GLU A 374 11.66 15.39 -1.24
C GLU A 374 11.95 15.72 0.22
N TRP A 375 12.49 14.74 0.95
CA TRP A 375 12.83 14.88 2.36
C TRP A 375 14.30 14.60 2.57
N GLU A 376 14.91 15.35 3.48
CA GLU A 376 16.25 15.09 4.00
C GLU A 376 16.12 14.47 5.40
N THR A 377 16.77 13.32 5.58
CA THR A 377 16.72 12.52 6.80
C THR A 377 18.12 12.06 7.21
N TYR A 378 18.26 11.53 8.43
CA TYR A 378 19.57 11.31 9.02
C TYR A 378 19.72 9.91 9.61
N ILE A 379 20.90 9.32 9.40
CA ILE A 379 21.36 8.12 10.10
C ILE A 379 22.44 8.60 11.08
N ILE A 380 22.23 8.32 12.37
CA ILE A 380 23.03 8.88 13.47
C ILE A 380 23.57 7.82 14.44
N THR A 381 23.05 6.59 14.39
CA THR A 381 23.61 5.49 15.20
C THR A 381 24.97 5.07 14.62
N PRO A 382 26.08 5.14 15.38
CA PRO A 382 27.42 4.96 14.82
C PRO A 382 27.61 3.64 14.05
N ALA A 383 27.11 2.52 14.58
CA ALA A 383 27.21 1.22 13.92
C ALA A 383 26.39 1.16 12.61
N LEU A 384 25.26 1.87 12.55
CA LEU A 384 24.41 1.95 11.36
C LEU A 384 25.00 2.90 10.31
N VAL A 385 25.61 4.01 10.74
CA VAL A 385 26.36 4.92 9.84
C VAL A 385 27.51 4.18 9.16
N GLN A 386 28.32 3.45 9.94
CA GLN A 386 29.43 2.65 9.39
C GLN A 386 28.95 1.61 8.39
N ALA A 387 27.85 0.91 8.69
CA ALA A 387 27.26 -0.06 7.78
C ALA A 387 26.71 0.60 6.51
N ALA A 388 26.05 1.75 6.63
CA ALA A 388 25.54 2.52 5.50
C ALA A 388 26.69 2.99 4.60
N GLU A 389 27.78 3.53 5.15
CA GLU A 389 28.96 3.97 4.40
C GLU A 389 29.60 2.81 3.65
N THR A 390 29.87 1.69 4.34
CA THR A 390 30.43 0.49 3.71
C THR A 390 29.52 -0.05 2.60
N TRP A 391 28.21 -0.08 2.82
CA TRP A 391 27.24 -0.55 1.83
C TRP A 391 27.22 0.37 0.60
N ILE A 392 27.14 1.69 0.80
CA ILE A 392 27.13 2.68 -0.29
C ILE A 392 28.42 2.60 -1.11
N GLU A 393 29.58 2.44 -0.49
CA GLU A 393 30.84 2.23 -1.20
C GLU A 393 30.84 0.96 -2.05
N GLN A 394 30.28 -0.16 -1.55
CA GLN A 394 30.10 -1.38 -2.33
C GLN A 394 29.16 -1.15 -3.53
N ARG A 395 28.10 -0.37 -3.35
CA ARG A 395 27.15 -0.04 -4.43
C ARG A 395 27.79 0.82 -5.52
N ARG A 396 28.51 1.87 -5.13
CA ARG A 396 29.22 2.80 -6.05
C ARG A 396 30.30 2.10 -6.85
N ASN A 397 31.04 1.19 -6.22
CA ASN A 397 32.21 0.54 -6.82
C ASN A 397 31.91 -0.88 -7.33
N ALA A 398 30.64 -1.22 -7.55
CA ALA A 398 30.25 -2.55 -8.01
C ALA A 398 30.78 -2.84 -9.43
N PRO A 399 31.66 -3.84 -9.60
CA PRO A 399 32.34 -4.05 -10.88
C PRO A 399 31.38 -4.56 -11.95
N GLY A 400 31.44 -3.94 -13.13
CA GLY A 400 30.64 -4.35 -14.30
C GLY A 400 29.18 -3.91 -14.22
N VAL A 401 28.81 -3.07 -13.25
CA VAL A 401 27.49 -2.48 -13.13
C VAL A 401 27.56 -1.04 -13.62
N SER A 402 26.63 -0.63 -14.49
CA SER A 402 26.49 0.76 -14.89
C SER A 402 25.05 1.06 -15.27
N TRP A 403 24.65 2.32 -15.17
CA TRP A 403 23.32 2.79 -15.55
C TRP A 403 23.42 4.11 -16.33
N ILE A 404 22.32 4.49 -16.97
CA ILE A 404 22.24 5.72 -17.77
C ILE A 404 21.15 6.61 -17.15
N ASP A 405 21.47 7.87 -16.90
CA ASP A 405 20.52 8.84 -16.36
C ASP A 405 19.56 9.38 -17.45
N SER A 406 18.63 10.26 -17.05
CA SER A 406 17.68 10.88 -17.98
C SER A 406 18.33 11.79 -19.02
N GLU A 407 19.57 12.23 -18.79
CA GLU A 407 20.35 13.07 -19.70
C GLU A 407 21.22 12.24 -20.65
N GLY A 408 21.28 10.91 -20.46
CA GLY A 408 22.09 10.01 -21.26
C GLY A 408 23.53 9.84 -20.76
N ASN A 409 23.86 10.38 -19.58
CA ASN A 409 25.18 10.17 -18.98
C ASN A 409 25.26 8.76 -18.38
N ARG A 410 26.42 8.12 -18.57
CA ARG A 410 26.69 6.79 -18.02
C ARG A 410 27.36 6.92 -16.66
N HIS A 411 26.81 6.22 -15.68
CA HIS A 411 27.29 6.13 -14.31
C HIS A 411 27.72 4.70 -14.01
N GLU A 412 28.85 4.51 -13.33
CA GLU A 412 29.32 3.20 -12.89
C GLU A 412 28.77 2.87 -11.48
N GLY A 413 28.60 1.59 -11.17
CA GLY A 413 27.96 1.11 -9.95
C GLY A 413 26.44 0.99 -10.07
N TYR A 414 25.80 0.68 -8.94
CA TYR A 414 24.35 0.61 -8.84
C TYR A 414 23.74 1.99 -8.64
N ARG A 415 22.57 2.24 -9.27
CA ARG A 415 21.78 3.46 -9.07
C ARG A 415 21.16 3.55 -7.68
N TYR A 416 20.58 2.45 -7.20
CA TYR A 416 19.77 2.44 -5.97
C TYR A 416 20.46 1.69 -4.83
N VAL A 417 20.13 2.05 -3.59
CA VAL A 417 20.71 1.43 -2.38
C VAL A 417 20.42 -0.07 -2.30
N PHE A 418 19.20 -0.53 -2.64
CA PHE A 418 18.82 -1.94 -2.54
C PHE A 418 18.25 -2.54 -3.83
N TYR A 419 18.15 -1.81 -4.93
CA TYR A 419 17.63 -2.36 -6.17
C TYR A 419 18.73 -2.55 -7.22
N ASP A 420 18.86 -3.78 -7.72
CA ASP A 420 19.95 -4.17 -8.62
C ASP A 420 19.64 -4.03 -10.10
N GLY A 421 18.38 -3.80 -10.48
CA GLY A 421 18.02 -3.61 -11.87
C GLY A 421 18.45 -2.23 -12.40
N HIS A 422 18.68 -2.17 -13.72
CA HIS A 422 19.22 -0.99 -14.40
C HIS A 422 18.15 -0.10 -15.06
N ASP A 423 16.99 -0.67 -15.40
CA ASP A 423 15.98 -0.03 -16.26
C ASP A 423 14.63 0.07 -15.56
N ILE A 424 14.58 0.81 -14.45
CA ILE A 424 13.30 1.27 -13.93
C ILE A 424 13.05 2.68 -14.43
N ASN A 425 11.96 2.86 -15.18
CA ASN A 425 11.26 4.14 -15.18
C ASN A 425 10.38 4.16 -13.90
N PRO A 426 10.76 4.92 -12.85
CA PRO A 426 10.02 4.95 -11.59
C PRO A 426 8.59 5.48 -11.75
N ASP A 427 8.30 6.18 -12.87
CA ASP A 427 6.96 6.66 -13.20
C ASP A 427 6.08 5.58 -13.83
N GLU A 428 6.65 4.55 -14.46
CA GLU A 428 5.91 3.50 -15.16
C GLU A 428 5.75 2.21 -14.35
N THR A 429 6.68 1.93 -13.43
CA THR A 429 6.60 0.73 -12.60
C THR A 429 5.74 1.00 -11.37
N GLN A 430 4.74 0.14 -11.17
CA GLN A 430 4.00 0.14 -9.91
C GLN A 430 4.99 -0.15 -8.78
N GLU A 431 5.20 0.81 -7.88
CA GLU A 431 6.12 0.76 -6.74
C GLU A 431 6.09 -0.58 -5.98
N GLY A 432 4.92 -1.23 -5.90
CA GLY A 432 4.78 -2.55 -5.29
C GLY A 432 5.55 -3.68 -5.99
N GLY A 433 5.77 -3.61 -7.31
CA GLY A 433 6.55 -4.59 -8.04
C GLY A 433 8.04 -4.55 -7.71
N ILE A 434 8.59 -3.37 -7.42
CA ILE A 434 9.99 -3.18 -7.07
C ILE A 434 10.25 -3.75 -5.68
N LEU A 435 9.38 -3.42 -4.72
CA LEU A 435 9.48 -3.94 -3.35
C LEU A 435 9.47 -5.48 -3.32
N GLU A 436 8.63 -6.11 -4.15
CA GLU A 436 8.61 -7.58 -4.25
C GLU A 436 9.88 -8.14 -4.92
N GLN A 437 10.45 -7.46 -5.91
CA GLN A 437 11.73 -7.87 -6.52
C GLN A 437 12.89 -7.80 -5.53
N VAL A 438 13.04 -6.66 -4.83
CA VAL A 438 14.07 -6.50 -3.80
C VAL A 438 13.87 -7.51 -2.68
N ASN A 439 12.63 -7.71 -2.24
CA ASN A 439 12.36 -8.72 -1.23
C ASN A 439 12.66 -10.14 -1.72
N ALA A 440 12.36 -10.48 -2.97
CA ALA A 440 12.72 -11.79 -3.53
C ALA A 440 14.25 -11.97 -3.62
N GLN A 441 14.98 -10.89 -3.83
CA GLN A 441 16.43 -10.90 -3.93
C GLN A 441 17.12 -11.11 -2.58
N TYR A 442 16.75 -10.34 -1.55
CA TYR A 442 17.45 -10.34 -0.25
C TYR A 442 16.70 -11.06 0.87
N ASN A 443 15.47 -11.50 0.60
CA ASN A 443 14.59 -12.13 1.59
C ASN A 443 14.37 -11.29 2.86
N PHE A 444 14.38 -9.95 2.73
CA PHE A 444 14.32 -9.02 3.87
C PHE A 444 13.12 -9.26 4.78
N ARG A 445 11.94 -9.61 4.25
CA ARG A 445 10.76 -9.88 5.07
C ARG A 445 10.98 -11.05 6.03
N GLU A 446 11.61 -12.14 5.60
CA GLU A 446 11.86 -13.28 6.50
C GLU A 446 12.97 -12.98 7.50
N ASN A 447 14.04 -12.32 7.05
CA ASN A 447 15.16 -11.92 7.92
C ASN A 447 14.70 -10.95 9.02
N LEU A 448 13.82 -9.99 8.69
CA LEU A 448 13.23 -9.09 9.68
C LEU A 448 12.29 -9.83 10.64
N ARG A 449 11.49 -10.79 10.16
CA ARG A 449 10.67 -11.63 11.06
C ARG A 449 11.56 -12.42 12.02
N ALA A 450 12.70 -12.94 11.56
CA ALA A 450 13.66 -13.63 12.42
C ALA A 450 14.25 -12.68 13.48
N LEU A 451 14.67 -11.48 13.06
CA LEU A 451 15.10 -10.42 13.98
C LEU A 451 14.02 -10.10 15.03
N TYR A 452 12.77 -9.91 14.62
CA TYR A 452 11.68 -9.59 15.55
C TYR A 452 11.41 -10.72 16.55
N ARG A 453 11.50 -12.00 16.13
CA ARG A 453 11.45 -13.13 17.07
C ARG A 453 12.62 -13.11 18.05
N HIS A 454 13.83 -12.81 17.57
CA HIS A 454 15.02 -12.70 18.41
C HIS A 454 14.87 -11.60 19.47
N LEU A 455 14.24 -10.48 19.11
CA LEU A 455 13.89 -9.38 20.03
C LEU A 455 12.69 -9.70 20.94
N GLY A 456 12.07 -10.88 20.84
CA GLY A 456 10.91 -11.27 21.65
C GLY A 456 9.62 -10.52 21.28
N LYS A 457 9.54 -9.93 20.08
CA LYS A 457 8.34 -9.21 19.62
C LYS A 457 7.21 -10.18 19.30
N THR A 458 5.99 -9.78 19.64
CA THR A 458 4.78 -10.62 19.46
C THR A 458 3.68 -9.94 18.66
N ASP A 459 3.81 -8.65 18.35
CA ASP A 459 2.79 -7.90 17.62
C ASP A 459 2.64 -8.43 16.18
N ALA A 460 1.43 -8.85 15.83
CA ALA A 460 1.14 -9.47 14.54
C ALA A 460 1.43 -8.55 13.34
N TYR A 461 1.37 -7.23 13.51
CA TYR A 461 1.68 -6.26 12.47
C TYR A 461 3.16 -6.31 12.08
N MET A 462 4.06 -6.46 13.06
CA MET A 462 5.51 -6.61 12.81
C MET A 462 5.81 -7.80 11.91
N PHE A 463 5.07 -8.90 12.05
CA PHE A 463 5.25 -10.08 11.22
C PHE A 463 4.53 -9.98 9.87
N LYS A 464 3.38 -9.29 9.84
CA LYS A 464 2.58 -9.11 8.62
C LYS A 464 3.18 -8.09 7.66
N GLN A 465 3.79 -7.02 8.17
CA GLN A 465 4.35 -5.91 7.41
C GLN A 465 5.75 -5.53 7.95
N PRO A 466 6.73 -6.45 7.89
CA PRO A 466 8.00 -6.25 8.60
C PRO A 466 8.82 -5.08 8.06
N LEU A 467 8.82 -4.81 6.75
CA LEU A 467 9.55 -3.66 6.21
C LEU A 467 8.94 -2.32 6.66
N TYR A 468 7.61 -2.18 6.54
CA TYR A 468 6.92 -0.95 6.96
C TYR A 468 6.99 -0.72 8.47
N THR A 469 7.16 -1.80 9.25
CA THR A 469 7.39 -1.74 10.69
C THR A 469 8.66 -0.98 11.05
N LEU A 470 9.72 -1.03 10.22
CA LEU A 470 10.94 -0.27 10.47
C LEU A 470 10.69 1.24 10.49
N ARG A 471 9.82 1.76 9.61
CA ARG A 471 9.41 3.18 9.67
C ARG A 471 8.70 3.52 10.98
N HIS A 472 7.90 2.60 11.52
CA HIS A 472 7.28 2.80 12.83
C HIS A 472 8.32 2.85 13.96
N CYS A 473 9.25 1.89 13.97
CA CYS A 473 10.34 1.85 14.94
C CYS A 473 11.22 3.10 14.85
N GLY A 474 11.53 3.56 13.65
CA GLY A 474 12.31 4.76 13.37
C GLY A 474 11.68 6.04 13.90
N ALA A 475 10.40 6.26 13.59
CA ALA A 475 9.67 7.42 14.09
C ALA A 475 9.62 7.42 15.63
N GLN A 476 9.42 6.25 16.25
CA GLN A 476 9.45 6.11 17.71
C GLN A 476 10.83 6.39 18.28
N LEU A 477 11.88 5.87 17.66
CA LEU A 477 13.26 6.13 18.06
C LEU A 477 13.58 7.63 18.00
N MET A 478 13.16 8.32 16.94
CA MET A 478 13.38 9.76 16.80
C MET A 478 12.54 10.57 17.80
N LEU A 479 11.32 10.13 18.11
CA LEU A 479 10.53 10.72 19.20
C LEU A 479 11.20 10.50 20.56
N GLU A 480 11.74 9.31 20.85
CA GLU A 480 12.49 9.04 22.09
C GLU A 480 13.73 9.97 22.20
N ARG A 481 14.48 10.12 21.11
CA ARG A 481 15.70 10.95 21.05
C ARG A 481 15.44 12.45 21.13
N SER A 482 14.31 12.92 20.62
CA SER A 482 13.89 14.33 20.62
C SER A 482 13.04 14.72 21.83
N ASP A 483 12.95 13.86 22.86
CA ASP A 483 12.09 14.09 24.03
C ASP A 483 10.59 14.26 23.67
N TYR A 484 10.17 13.58 22.60
CA TYR A 484 8.86 13.60 21.97
C TYR A 484 8.50 14.97 21.38
N ASP A 485 9.48 15.63 20.76
CA ASP A 485 9.23 16.79 19.90
C ASP A 485 8.64 16.31 18.57
N TYR A 486 7.31 16.37 18.49
CA TYR A 486 6.59 15.95 17.29
C TYR A 486 6.80 16.87 16.10
N ASP A 487 7.08 18.16 16.32
CA ASP A 487 7.29 19.11 15.23
C ASP A 487 8.64 18.82 14.57
N TYR A 488 9.69 18.59 15.38
CA TYR A 488 10.99 18.13 14.90
C TYR A 488 10.90 16.82 14.09
N VAL A 489 10.23 15.79 14.62
CA VAL A 489 10.11 14.50 13.89
C VAL A 489 9.26 14.64 12.62
N ALA A 490 8.31 15.58 12.57
CA ALA A 490 7.51 15.81 11.38
C ALA A 490 8.33 16.35 10.20
N GLU A 491 9.40 17.10 10.47
CA GLU A 491 10.35 17.58 9.46
C GLU A 491 11.10 16.44 8.75
N HIS A 492 10.98 15.20 9.22
CA HIS A 492 11.56 13.99 8.61
C HIS A 492 10.56 13.14 7.81
N GLY A 493 9.51 13.73 7.23
CA GLY A 493 8.62 13.02 6.32
C GLY A 493 7.16 12.93 6.74
N TRP A 494 6.67 13.87 7.56
CA TRP A 494 5.25 13.99 7.89
C TRP A 494 4.76 15.44 7.75
N ASN A 495 3.69 15.62 6.97
CA ASN A 495 3.08 16.94 6.79
C ASN A 495 2.29 17.43 8.01
N ASP A 496 2.02 16.54 8.98
CA ASP A 496 1.30 16.90 10.19
C ASP A 496 1.74 16.07 11.41
N THR A 497 1.77 16.73 12.58
CA THR A 497 2.08 16.09 13.86
C THR A 497 0.93 15.24 14.39
N ALA A 498 -0.30 15.47 13.90
CA ALA A 498 -1.47 14.69 14.28
C ALA A 498 -1.31 13.22 13.89
N THR A 499 -0.74 12.93 12.72
CA THR A 499 -0.43 11.59 12.24
C THR A 499 0.62 10.92 13.13
N LEU A 500 1.68 11.64 13.49
CA LEU A 500 2.71 11.12 14.39
C LEU A 500 2.13 10.72 15.75
N ARG A 501 1.41 11.64 16.40
CA ARG A 501 0.73 11.34 17.67
C ARG A 501 -0.18 10.14 17.52
N THR A 502 -1.01 10.12 16.48
CA THR A 502 -2.00 9.06 16.28
C THR A 502 -1.40 7.69 16.05
N TRP A 503 -0.30 7.57 15.29
CA TRP A 503 0.15 6.29 14.74
C TRP A 503 1.52 5.81 15.20
N TYR A 504 2.36 6.72 15.71
CA TYR A 504 3.77 6.49 15.99
C TYR A 504 4.10 6.70 17.47
N GLY A 505 3.09 6.63 18.34
CA GLY A 505 3.30 6.54 19.78
C GLY A 505 3.09 7.84 20.54
N HIS A 506 2.93 7.66 21.84
CA HIS A 506 2.75 8.72 22.82
C HIS A 506 3.69 8.45 23.97
N ARG A 507 4.14 9.53 24.64
CA ARG A 507 4.82 9.39 25.92
C ARG A 507 3.95 8.55 26.87
N GLY A 508 4.50 7.47 27.41
CA GLY A 508 3.80 6.67 28.41
C GLY A 508 3.45 7.53 29.64
N LYS A 509 2.31 7.25 30.30
CA LYS A 509 1.87 8.02 31.49
C LYS A 509 2.91 8.07 32.61
N ALA A 510 3.72 7.02 32.76
CA ALA A 510 4.83 6.99 33.72
C ALA A 510 5.87 8.07 33.40
N SER A 511 6.31 8.16 32.15
CA SER A 511 7.25 9.20 31.71
C SER A 511 6.70 10.62 31.83
N LEU A 512 5.38 10.81 31.71
CA LEU A 512 4.73 12.10 31.92
C LEU A 512 4.83 12.52 33.38
N LYS A 513 4.65 11.59 34.32
CA LYS A 513 4.81 11.83 35.75
C LYS A 513 6.24 12.25 36.07
N ASP A 514 7.23 11.54 35.55
CA ASP A 514 8.64 11.88 35.78
C ASP A 514 8.99 13.26 35.23
N LYS A 515 8.51 13.61 34.02
CA LYS A 515 8.72 14.95 33.46
C LYS A 515 8.06 16.06 34.28
N LEU A 516 6.86 15.81 34.82
CA LEU A 516 6.17 16.76 35.70
C LEU A 516 6.87 16.93 37.06
N LEU A 517 7.67 15.95 37.49
CA LEU A 517 8.45 16.02 38.73
C LEU A 517 9.84 16.65 38.54
N HIS A 518 10.35 16.69 37.30
CA HIS A 518 11.66 17.23 36.94
C HIS A 518 11.62 18.57 36.20
N ARG A 519 10.43 19.12 35.94
CA ARG A 519 10.21 20.54 35.63
C ARG A 519 9.91 21.29 36.92
#